data_AF-A0A401U3Z3-F1
#
_entry.id   AF-A0A401U3Z3-F1
#
_cell.length_a   1.000
_cell.length_b   1.000
_cell.length_c   1.000
_cell.angle_alpha   90.00
_cell.angle_beta   90.00
_cell.angle_gamma   90.00
#
_symmetry.space_group_name_H-M   'P 1'
#
loop_
_entity.id
_entity.type
_entity.pdbx_description
1 polymer ?
#
loop_
_entity_poly.entity_id
_entity_poly.type
_entity_poly.pdbx_seq_one_letter_code
_entity_poly.pdbx_strand_id
1 'polypeptide(L)'
;MEVNMTRKGLMLLIAVVFATLGGGSLAWSEDADQATLIKALPGAKLTLLQGIAQVAKGTEVPIEAKYEMADGKLMLSIYTSAKGFDTAAEDNSFNEYIGEVTTTSWTPKKEVFAD
;
A
#
# COMPACT_ATOMS: atom_id res chain seq x y z
N MET A 1 40.44 30.23 -2.12
CA MET A 1 41.14 29.00 -1.74
C MET A 1 40.97 28.01 -2.89
N GLU A 2 42.02 27.80 -3.70
CA GLU A 2 42.00 26.79 -4.76
C GLU A 2 42.25 25.41 -4.14
N VAL A 3 41.32 24.48 -4.34
CA VAL A 3 41.51 23.08 -3.92
C VAL A 3 42.23 22.36 -5.05
N ASN A 4 43.54 22.11 -4.88
CA ASN A 4 44.31 21.27 -5.79
C ASN A 4 43.87 19.79 -5.65
N MET A 5 42.83 19.42 -6.39
CA MET A 5 42.30 18.06 -6.40
C MET A 5 43.15 17.18 -7.33
N THR A 6 43.89 16.23 -6.76
CA THR A 6 44.61 15.22 -7.57
C THR A 6 43.61 14.31 -8.30
N ARG A 7 43.98 13.78 -9.47
CA ARG A 7 43.11 12.87 -10.28
C ARG A 7 42.52 11.71 -9.47
N LYS A 8 43.23 11.21 -8.46
CA LYS A 8 42.75 10.18 -7.53
C LYS A 8 41.68 10.71 -6.56
N GLY A 9 41.84 11.94 -6.06
CA GLY A 9 40.81 12.61 -5.25
C GLY A 9 39.56 12.96 -6.04
N LEU A 10 39.72 13.33 -7.32
CA LEU A 10 38.59 13.55 -8.23
C LEU A 10 37.82 12.25 -8.52
N MET A 11 38.53 11.13 -8.74
CA MET A 11 37.89 9.82 -8.93
C MET A 11 37.17 9.31 -7.67
N LEU A 12 37.74 9.55 -6.48
CA LEU A 12 37.09 9.21 -5.21
C LEU A 12 35.82 10.04 -4.98
N LEU A 13 35.84 11.34 -5.29
CA LEU A 13 34.65 12.18 -5.24
C LEU A 13 33.57 11.74 -6.23
N ILE A 14 33.95 11.36 -7.45
CA ILE A 14 33.01 10.81 -8.44
C ILE A 14 32.40 9.49 -7.94
N ALA A 15 33.20 8.59 -7.36
CA ALA A 15 32.70 7.32 -6.82
C ALA A 15 31.72 7.51 -5.64
N VAL A 16 31.99 8.47 -4.74
CA VAL A 16 31.07 8.82 -3.65
C VAL A 16 29.78 9.43 -4.17
N VAL A 17 29.87 10.32 -5.17
CA VAL A 17 28.70 10.94 -5.80
C VAL A 17 27.84 9.90 -6.53
N PHE A 18 28.44 8.94 -7.22
CA PHE A 18 27.72 7.81 -7.82
C PHE A 18 27.12 6.84 -6.79
N ALA A 19 27.76 6.64 -5.63
CA ALA A 19 27.18 5.84 -4.55
C ALA A 19 25.98 6.53 -3.89
N THR A 20 25.95 7.87 -3.85
CA THR A 20 24.81 8.64 -3.33
C THR A 20 23.70 8.89 -4.36
N LEU A 21 24.01 8.89 -5.67
CA LEU A 21 23.03 9.05 -6.76
C LEU A 21 22.51 7.71 -7.31
N GLY A 22 23.23 6.60 -7.06
CA GLY A 22 22.81 5.24 -7.41
C GLY A 22 21.74 4.65 -6.49
N GLY A 23 21.37 5.37 -5.43
CA GLY A 23 20.14 5.12 -4.65
C GLY A 23 18.87 5.60 -5.37
N GLY A 24 18.96 5.91 -6.67
CA GLY A 24 17.81 6.11 -7.53
C GLY A 24 16.89 4.91 -7.39
N SER A 25 15.67 5.20 -6.93
CA SER A 25 14.59 4.27 -6.64
C SER A 25 14.71 3.00 -7.46
N LEU A 26 15.01 1.88 -6.79
CA LEU A 26 14.72 0.57 -7.34
C LEU A 26 13.26 0.65 -7.78
N ALA A 27 13.00 0.63 -9.09
CA ALA A 27 11.65 0.45 -9.60
C ALA A 27 11.25 -0.95 -9.15
N TRP A 28 10.60 -1.05 -8.00
CA TRP A 28 10.06 -2.30 -7.49
C TRP A 28 8.97 -2.68 -8.48
N SER A 29 9.19 -3.76 -9.23
CA SER A 29 8.15 -4.24 -10.14
C SER A 29 7.00 -4.80 -9.29
N GLU A 30 5.79 -4.70 -9.82
CA GLU A 30 4.59 -5.31 -9.24
C GLU A 30 4.82 -6.81 -8.91
N ASP A 31 5.71 -7.50 -9.65
CA ASP A 31 6.06 -8.89 -9.39
C ASP A 31 6.74 -9.11 -8.02
N ALA A 32 7.56 -8.15 -7.55
CA ALA A 32 8.24 -8.24 -6.27
C ALA A 32 7.24 -8.10 -5.11
N ASP A 33 6.28 -7.19 -5.24
CA ASP A 33 5.20 -6.99 -4.27
C ASP A 33 4.23 -8.18 -4.28
N GLN A 34 3.93 -8.74 -5.45
CA GLN A 34 3.07 -9.92 -5.58
C GLN A 34 3.73 -11.18 -4.97
N ALA A 35 5.03 -11.41 -5.21
CA ALA A 35 5.75 -12.50 -4.56
C ALA A 35 5.81 -12.33 -3.03
N THR A 36 5.93 -11.10 -2.55
CA THR A 36 5.90 -10.77 -1.11
C THR A 36 4.52 -11.01 -0.52
N LEU A 37 3.46 -10.57 -1.21
CA LEU A 37 2.08 -10.83 -0.84
C LEU A 37 1.81 -12.34 -0.73
N ILE A 38 2.14 -13.12 -1.76
CA ILE A 38 1.93 -14.58 -1.77
C ILE A 38 2.59 -15.25 -0.55
N LYS A 39 3.81 -14.82 -0.19
CA LYS A 39 4.53 -15.33 0.99
C LYS A 39 3.87 -14.91 2.30
N ALA A 40 3.27 -13.72 2.35
CA ALA A 40 2.62 -13.18 3.54
C ALA A 40 1.21 -13.74 3.77
N LEU A 41 0.48 -14.13 2.71
CA LEU A 41 -0.91 -14.61 2.77
C LEU A 41 -1.20 -15.64 3.88
N PRO A 42 -0.35 -16.65 4.16
CA PRO A 42 -0.58 -17.60 5.26
C PRO A 42 -0.66 -16.96 6.65
N GLY A 43 -0.15 -15.72 6.80
CA GLY A 43 -0.21 -14.94 8.02
C GLY A 43 -1.55 -14.27 8.29
N ALA A 44 -2.46 -14.20 7.29
CA ALA A 44 -3.77 -13.59 7.46
C ALA A 44 -4.61 -14.33 8.53
N LYS A 45 -5.23 -13.56 9.43
CA LYS A 45 -6.10 -14.05 10.51
C LYS A 45 -7.59 -13.91 10.19
N LEU A 46 -7.92 -13.11 9.18
CA LEU A 46 -9.28 -13.01 8.66
C LEU A 46 -9.30 -13.39 7.19
N THR A 47 -10.44 -13.93 6.75
CA THR A 47 -10.76 -14.12 5.34
C THR A 47 -11.32 -12.83 4.73
N LEU A 48 -11.29 -12.73 3.40
CA LEU A 48 -11.97 -11.66 2.67
C LEU A 48 -13.45 -11.56 3.05
N LEU A 49 -14.14 -12.70 3.16
CA LEU A 49 -15.55 -12.75 3.56
C LEU A 49 -15.79 -12.23 4.98
N GLN A 50 -14.88 -12.51 5.92
CA GLN A 50 -14.98 -11.98 7.28
C GLN A 50 -14.80 -10.45 7.31
N GLY A 51 -13.88 -9.91 6.50
CA GLY A 51 -13.73 -8.47 6.31
C GLY A 51 -14.99 -7.83 5.74
N ILE A 52 -15.52 -8.38 4.65
CA ILE A 52 -16.79 -7.94 4.04
C ILE A 52 -17.92 -7.96 5.06
N ALA A 53 -18.09 -9.07 5.78
CA ALA A 53 -19.15 -9.23 6.77
C ALA A 53 -19.01 -8.25 7.95
N GLN A 54 -17.79 -7.84 8.30
CA GLN A 54 -17.57 -6.82 9.33
C GLN A 54 -17.98 -5.42 8.83
N VAL A 55 -17.57 -5.03 7.62
CA VAL A 55 -17.91 -3.72 7.04
C VAL A 55 -19.39 -3.62 6.69
N ALA A 56 -20.00 -4.71 6.21
CA ALA A 56 -21.43 -4.78 5.87
C ALA A 56 -22.39 -4.60 7.07
N LYS A 57 -21.87 -4.56 8.31
CA LYS A 57 -22.67 -4.18 9.49
C LYS A 57 -22.94 -2.67 9.55
N GLY A 58 -22.17 -1.88 8.80
CA GLY A 58 -22.37 -0.45 8.64
C GLY A 58 -23.48 -0.11 7.64
N THR A 59 -23.50 1.14 7.20
CA THR A 59 -24.49 1.65 6.23
C THR A 59 -24.01 1.59 4.78
N GLU A 60 -22.73 1.31 4.55
CA GLU A 60 -22.12 1.31 3.24
C GLU A 60 -22.15 -0.10 2.62
N VAL A 61 -22.12 -0.15 1.29
CA VAL A 61 -22.19 -1.42 0.54
C VAL A 61 -20.79 -1.83 0.13
N PRO A 62 -20.23 -2.95 0.65
CA PRO A 62 -18.95 -3.47 0.17
C PRO A 62 -19.02 -3.88 -1.29
N ILE A 63 -18.00 -3.50 -2.08
CA ILE A 63 -17.92 -3.76 -3.52
C ILE A 63 -16.68 -4.58 -3.91
N GLU A 64 -15.63 -4.54 -3.11
CA GLU A 64 -14.40 -5.29 -3.34
C GLU A 64 -13.71 -5.63 -2.00
N ALA A 65 -13.00 -6.76 -1.96
CA ALA A 65 -12.10 -7.12 -0.88
C ALA A 65 -10.76 -7.57 -1.44
N LYS A 66 -9.66 -7.05 -0.90
CA LYS A 66 -8.30 -7.25 -1.41
C LYS A 66 -7.32 -7.50 -0.25
N TYR A 67 -6.38 -8.41 -0.46
CA TYR A 67 -5.16 -8.44 0.34
C TYR A 67 -4.06 -7.71 -0.41
N GLU A 68 -3.29 -6.90 0.30
CA GLU A 68 -2.17 -6.18 -0.28
C GLU A 68 -1.02 -6.00 0.72
N MET A 69 0.15 -5.71 0.17
CA MET A 69 1.27 -5.21 0.96
C MET A 69 1.20 -3.69 0.96
N ALA A 70 1.06 -3.08 2.13
CA ALA A 70 1.20 -1.63 2.30
C ALA A 70 2.06 -1.36 3.53
N ASP A 71 3.01 -0.42 3.43
CA ASP A 71 3.97 -0.10 4.49
C ASP A 71 4.69 -1.34 5.07
N GLY A 72 4.97 -2.33 4.22
CA GLY A 72 5.62 -3.59 4.61
C GLY A 72 4.74 -4.56 5.42
N LYS A 73 3.43 -4.31 5.51
CA LYS A 73 2.47 -5.13 6.26
C LYS A 73 1.46 -5.81 5.34
N LEU A 74 1.00 -6.98 5.75
CA LEU A 74 -0.14 -7.63 5.12
C LEU A 74 -1.43 -6.96 5.57
N MET A 75 -2.08 -6.29 4.64
CA MET A 75 -3.32 -5.56 4.87
C MET A 75 -4.51 -6.29 4.26
N LEU A 76 -5.67 -6.09 4.86
CA LEU A 76 -6.97 -6.37 4.27
C LEU A 76 -7.67 -5.04 4.04
N SER A 77 -8.10 -4.85 2.80
CA SER A 77 -8.80 -3.67 2.33
C SER A 77 -10.18 -4.06 1.82
N ILE A 78 -11.20 -3.34 2.27
CA ILE A 78 -12.58 -3.48 1.81
C ILE A 78 -13.02 -2.15 1.22
N TYR A 79 -13.29 -2.14 -0.07
CA TYR A 79 -13.82 -0.95 -0.74
C TYR A 79 -15.34 -0.96 -0.65
N THR A 80 -15.92 0.22 -0.46
CA THR A 80 -17.36 0.40 -0.32
C THR A 80 -17.88 1.51 -1.21
N SER A 81 -19.14 1.36 -1.62
CA SER A 81 -19.98 2.45 -2.08
C SER A 81 -20.73 3.05 -0.88
N ALA A 82 -20.52 4.35 -0.61
CA ALA A 82 -21.13 5.03 0.53
C ALA A 82 -22.66 5.10 0.44
N LYS A 83 -23.19 5.25 -0.79
CA LYS A 83 -24.63 5.41 -1.06
C LYS A 83 -25.26 4.22 -1.81
N GLY A 84 -24.55 3.10 -1.91
CA GLY A 84 -25.02 1.90 -2.61
C GLY A 84 -25.01 2.03 -4.14
N PHE A 85 -25.69 1.10 -4.81
CA PHE A 85 -25.67 1.00 -6.28
C PHE A 85 -26.74 1.81 -7.00
N ASP A 86 -27.72 2.35 -6.27
CA ASP A 86 -28.81 3.16 -6.83
C ASP A 86 -28.40 4.63 -7.04
N THR A 87 -27.25 5.05 -6.53
CA THR A 87 -26.71 6.40 -6.70
C THR A 87 -25.66 6.41 -7.80
N ALA A 88 -25.77 7.37 -8.73
CA ALA A 88 -24.80 7.58 -9.79
C ALA A 88 -23.40 7.85 -9.22
N ALA A 89 -22.34 7.45 -9.93
CA ALA A 89 -20.99 7.46 -9.38
C ALA A 89 -20.50 8.88 -9.03
N GLU A 90 -20.86 9.86 -9.86
CA GLU A 90 -20.56 11.29 -9.68
C GLU A 90 -21.24 11.91 -8.45
N ASP A 91 -22.32 11.28 -7.96
CA ASP A 91 -23.03 11.67 -6.74
C ASP A 91 -22.69 10.74 -5.56
N ASN A 92 -21.75 9.81 -5.72
CA ASN A 92 -21.37 8.82 -4.72
C ASN A 92 -20.00 9.15 -4.11
N SER A 93 -19.61 8.37 -3.11
CA SER A 93 -18.23 8.36 -2.61
C SER A 93 -17.81 6.92 -2.44
N PHE A 94 -16.60 6.62 -2.90
CA PHE A 94 -15.98 5.33 -2.72
C PHE A 94 -15.00 5.45 -1.57
N ASN A 95 -15.10 4.53 -0.61
CA ASN A 95 -14.27 4.52 0.58
C ASN A 95 -13.49 3.22 0.64
N GLU A 96 -12.40 3.24 1.41
CA GLU A 96 -11.62 2.06 1.74
C GLU A 96 -11.57 1.88 3.24
N TYR A 97 -11.85 0.66 3.69
CA TYR A 97 -11.57 0.20 5.04
C TYR A 97 -10.33 -0.67 5.00
N ILE A 98 -9.18 -0.13 5.40
CA ILE A 98 -7.88 -0.81 5.34
C ILE A 98 -7.30 -1.04 6.74
N GLY A 99 -6.82 -2.25 6.99
CA GLY A 99 -6.19 -2.60 8.27
C GLY A 99 -5.32 -3.84 8.21
N GLU A 100 -4.35 -3.92 9.12
CA GLU A 100 -3.44 -5.06 9.22
C GLU A 100 -4.19 -6.34 9.57
N VAL A 101 -3.99 -7.40 8.78
CA VAL A 101 -4.78 -8.65 8.90
C VAL A 101 -4.00 -9.79 9.56
N THR A 102 -2.83 -9.50 10.13
CA THR A 102 -2.01 -10.46 10.89
C THR A 102 -2.46 -10.60 12.36
N THR A 103 -3.37 -9.74 12.81
CA THR A 103 -3.90 -9.71 14.18
C THR A 103 -5.30 -10.30 14.26
N THR A 104 -5.71 -10.78 15.44
CA THR A 104 -7.04 -11.37 15.64
C THR A 104 -8.19 -10.36 15.66
N SER A 105 -7.88 -9.07 15.69
CA SER A 105 -8.87 -7.98 15.77
C SER A 105 -8.57 -6.93 14.71
N TRP A 106 -9.27 -7.02 13.59
CA TRP A 106 -9.11 -6.08 12.49
C TRP A 106 -9.86 -4.78 12.79
N THR A 107 -9.10 -3.72 12.95
CA THR A 107 -9.57 -2.36 13.26
C THR A 107 -9.19 -1.44 12.09
N PRO A 108 -9.93 -1.52 10.97
CA PRO A 108 -9.55 -0.78 9.77
C PRO A 108 -9.71 0.73 9.96
N LYS A 109 -8.82 1.48 9.32
CA LYS A 109 -9.00 2.90 9.09
C LYS A 109 -9.91 3.07 7.88
N LYS A 110 -10.79 4.07 7.94
CA LYS A 110 -11.59 4.48 6.79
C LYS A 110 -10.87 5.60 6.05
N GLU A 111 -10.57 5.39 4.79
CA GLU A 111 -10.14 6.40 3.84
C GLU A 111 -11.30 6.77 2.91
N VAL A 112 -11.44 8.05 2.62
CA VAL A 112 -12.48 8.59 1.72
C VAL A 112 -11.76 9.14 0.51
N PHE A 113 -12.03 8.56 -0.66
CA PHE A 113 -11.52 9.10 -1.92
C PHE A 113 -12.44 10.25 -2.33
N ALA A 114 -11.98 11.48 -2.10
CA ALA A 114 -12.66 12.69 -2.55
C ALA A 114 -12.16 13.07 -3.95
N ASP A 115 -13.09 13.49 -4.80
CA ASP A 115 -12.81 14.05 -6.13
C ASP A 115 -12.19 15.46 -6.05
#